data_AF-A0A8S2TQM6-F1
#
_entry.id   AF-A0A8S2TQM6-F1
#
_cell.length_a   1.000
_cell.length_b   1.000
_cell.length_c   1.000
_cell.angle_alpha   90.00
_cell.angle_beta   90.00
_cell.angle_gamma   90.00
#
_symmetry.space_group_name_H-M   'P 1'
#
loop_
_entity.id
_entity.type
_entity.pdbx_description
1 polymer ?
#
loop_
_entity_poly.entity_id
_entity_poly.type
_entity_poly.pdbx_seq_one_letter_code
_entity_poly.pdbx_strand_id
1 'polypeptide(L)' 'SDDAKIRILGGEACLWGEFVDGTNLLARLWPKTAAVAERLWSAASVNNSKDAQFRL' A
#
# COMPACT_ATOMS: atom_id res chain seq x y z
N SER A 1 11.57 22.17 8.01
CA SER A 1 10.77 22.42 9.21
C SER A 1 9.85 21.23 9.44
N ASP A 2 9.87 20.61 10.61
CA ASP A 2 9.06 19.42 10.92
C ASP A 2 7.54 19.65 10.76
N ASP A 3 7.10 20.92 10.71
CA ASP A 3 5.73 21.33 10.36
C ASP A 3 5.23 20.76 9.03
N ALA A 4 6.12 20.53 8.07
CA ALA A 4 5.73 19.95 6.77
C ALA A 4 5.33 18.47 6.88
N LYS A 5 5.91 17.72 7.84
CA LYS A 5 5.62 16.30 8.03
C LYS A 5 4.27 16.08 8.72
N ILE A 6 3.89 16.98 9.64
CA ILE A 6 2.61 16.91 10.36
C ILE A 6 1.41 17.06 9.40
N ARG A 7 1.60 17.73 8.26
CA ARG A 7 0.54 17.89 7.24
C ARG A 7 0.32 16.64 6.37
N ILE A 8 1.16 15.62 6.49
CA ILE A 8 1.00 14.38 5.74
C ILE A 8 0.06 13.46 6.52
N LEU A 9 -1.15 13.28 5.98
CA LEU A 9 -2.18 12.43 6.59
C LEU A 9 -1.99 10.93 6.28
N GLY A 10 -1.29 10.62 5.19
CA GLY A 10 -1.08 9.24 4.71
C GLY A 10 -0.94 9.18 3.20
N GLY A 11 -1.43 8.10 2.60
CA GLY A 11 -1.45 7.85 1.16
C GLY A 11 -2.51 6.83 0.79
N GLU A 12 -2.68 6.59 -0.51
CA GLU A 12 -3.70 5.67 -1.04
C GLU A 12 -3.12 4.80 -2.17
N ALA A 13 -3.70 3.62 -2.35
CA ALA A 13 -3.42 2.76 -3.49
C ALA A 13 -4.55 2.92 -4.51
N CYS A 14 -4.25 3.49 -5.67
CA CYS A 14 -5.23 3.73 -6.73
C CYS A 14 -5.13 2.67 -7.83
N LEU A 15 -6.26 2.04 -8.15
CA LEU A 15 -6.39 1.12 -9.28
C LEU A 15 -7.35 1.75 -10.30
N TRP A 16 -6.80 2.18 -11.43
CA TRP A 16 -7.56 2.84 -12.49
C TRP A 16 -8.37 1.83 -13.31
N GLY A 17 -9.61 2.20 -13.61
CA GLY A 17 -10.61 1.33 -14.24
C GLY A 17 -10.41 1.06 -15.74
N GLU A 18 -9.39 1.63 -16.38
CA GLU A 18 -9.18 1.57 -17.84
C GLU A 18 -9.12 0.12 -18.36
N PHE A 19 -8.64 -0.80 -17.53
CA PHE A 19 -8.54 -2.23 -17.84
C PHE A 19 -9.05 -3.11 -16.70
N VAL A 20 -9.83 -2.57 -15.76
CA VAL A 20 -10.26 -3.27 -14.55
C VAL A 20 -11.79 -3.35 -14.51
N ASP A 21 -12.30 -4.56 -14.37
CA ASP A 21 -13.73 -4.88 -14.30
C ASP A 21 -14.03 -5.82 -13.12
N GLY A 22 -15.30 -6.14 -12.91
CA GLY A 22 -15.73 -7.00 -11.80
C GLY A 22 -15.16 -8.42 -11.83
N THR A 23 -14.60 -8.86 -12.96
CA THR A 23 -14.01 -10.21 -13.11
C THR A 23 -12.54 -10.26 -12.70
N ASN A 24 -11.83 -9.13 -12.78
CA ASN A 24 -10.39 -9.06 -12.55
C ASN A 24 -9.98 -8.16 -11.37
N LEU A 25 -10.93 -7.44 -10.76
CA LEU A 25 -10.70 -6.49 -9.67
C LEU A 25 -9.91 -7.11 -8.51
N LEU A 26 -10.40 -8.21 -7.94
CA LEU A 26 -9.79 -8.79 -6.73
C LEU A 26 -8.38 -9.32 -6.99
N ALA A 27 -8.16 -10.02 -8.11
CA ALA A 27 -6.86 -10.56 -8.49
C ALA A 27 -5.84 -9.47 -8.86
N ARG A 28 -6.31 -8.31 -9.34
CA ARG A 28 -5.43 -7.17 -9.61
C ARG A 28 -5.12 -6.37 -8.35
N LEU A 29 -6.09 -6.26 -7.44
CA LEU A 29 -5.97 -5.49 -6.21
C LEU A 29 -5.10 -6.20 -5.16
N TRP A 30 -5.39 -7.47 -4.89
CA TRP A 30 -4.67 -8.28 -3.91
C TRP A 30 -3.65 -9.20 -4.59
N PRO A 31 -2.51 -9.51 -3.96
CA PRO A 31 -2.01 -9.01 -2.66
C PRO A 31 -1.27 -7.67 -2.75
N LYS A 32 -1.16 -7.07 -3.95
CA LYS A 32 -0.30 -5.89 -4.20
C LYS A 32 -0.64 -4.69 -3.30
N THR A 33 -1.92 -4.46 -3.03
CA THR A 33 -2.36 -3.38 -2.12
C THR A 33 -2.06 -3.63 -0.65
N ALA A 34 -1.83 -4.88 -0.23
CA ALA A 34 -1.44 -5.21 1.14
C ALA A 34 -0.08 -4.62 1.52
N ALA A 35 0.85 -4.53 0.56
CA ALA A 35 2.14 -3.86 0.78
C ALA A 35 1.99 -2.35 1.05
N VAL A 36 1.03 -1.69 0.40
CA VAL A 36 0.72 -0.26 0.64
C VAL A 36 0.07 -0.10 2.01
N ALA A 37 -0.85 -0.99 2.38
CA ALA A 37 -1.45 -1.01 3.71
C ALA A 37 -0.40 -1.20 4.81
N GLU A 38 0.54 -2.15 4.65
CA GLU A 38 1.63 -2.38 5.62
C GLU A 38 2.48 -1.11 5.80
N ARG A 39 2.80 -0.40 4.71
CA ARG A 39 3.58 0.84 4.78
C ARG A 39 2.84 1.98 5.49
N LEU A 40 1.53 2.11 5.30
CA LEU A 40 0.75 3.19 5.89
C LEU A 40 0.42 2.96 7.37
N TRP A 41 0.38 1.70 7.79
CA TRP A 41 0.04 1.33 9.17
C TRP A 41 1.27 1.05 10.06
N SER A 42 2.31 0.44 9.50
CA SER A 42 3.47 -0.01 10.29
C SER A 42 4.44 1.12 10.58
N ALA A 43 5.24 0.93 11.64
CA ALA A 43 6.32 1.86 11.95
C ALA A 43 7.28 2.01 10.77
N ALA A 44 7.86 3.20 10.59
CA ALA A 44 8.78 3.50 9.49
C ALA A 44 10.02 2.57 9.45
N SER A 45 10.40 2.00 10.60
CA SER A 45 11.48 1.01 10.72
C SER A 45 11.13 -0.37 10.15
N VAL A 46 9.85 -0.70 9.98
CA VAL A 46 9.39 -1.93 9.33
C VAL A 46 9.49 -1.72 7.83
N ASN A 47 10.60 -2.13 7.24
CA ASN A 47 10.90 -1.90 5.83
C ASN A 47 11.71 -3.04 5.16
N ASN A 48 11.82 -4.20 5.82
CA ASN A 48 12.53 -5.35 5.27
C ASN A 48 11.64 -6.10 4.26
N SER A 49 11.97 -5.97 2.97
CA SER A 49 11.20 -6.60 1.89
C SER A 49 11.18 -8.13 1.94
N LYS A 50 12.24 -8.77 2.45
CA LYS A 50 12.30 -10.25 2.52
C LYS A 50 11.38 -10.81 3.59
N ASP A 51 11.31 -10.13 4.73
CA ASP A 51 10.39 -10.47 5.81
C ASP A 51 8.93 -10.24 5.39
N ALA A 52 8.66 -9.08 4.77
CA ALA A 52 7.33 -8.75 4.27
C ALA A 52 6.84 -9.75 3.20
N GLN A 53 7.70 -10.17 2.28
CA GLN A 53 7.34 -11.15 1.24
C GLN A 53 6.91 -12.50 1.81
N PHE A 54 7.40 -12.90 2.98
CA PHE A 54 7.00 -14.15 3.62
C PHE A 54 5.62 -14.03 4.30
N ARG A 55 5.25 -12.82 4.75
CA ARG A 55 3.98 -12.56 5.48
C ARG A 55 2.80 -12.21 4.57
N LEU A 56 3.06 -11.81 3.32
CA LEU A 56 2.09 -11.32 2.32
C LEU A 56 1.75 -12.37 1.27
#